data_AF-X1V7L4-F1
#
_entry.id   AF-X1V7L4-F1
#
_cell.length_a   1.000
_cell.length_b   1.000
_cell.length_c   1.000
_cell.angle_alpha   90.00
_cell.angle_beta   90.00
_cell.angle_gamma   90.00
#
_symmetry.space_group_name_H-M   'P 1'
#
loop_
_entity.id
_entity.type
_entity.pdbx_description
1 polymer ?
#
loop_
_entity_poly.entity_id
_entity_poly.type
_entity_poly.pdbx_seq_one_letter_code
_entity_poly.pdbx_strand_id
1 'polypeptide(L)' 'LGYSFRHMEGNSDAHIKCSLTGHSLELLIHEGRLMLGTWQGVMFAEYDGPRNRKVLVQIQGEFN' A
#
# COMPACT_ATOMS: atom_id res chain seq x y z
N LEU A 1 15.93 17.98 6.86
CA LEU A 1 14.91 18.93 6.35
C LEU A 1 13.78 18.98 7.36
N GLY A 2 13.79 20.00 8.24
CA GLY A 2 12.78 20.16 9.29
C GLY A 2 11.56 20.87 8.73
N TYR A 3 10.63 20.13 8.15
CA TYR A 3 9.30 20.66 7.86
C TYR A 3 8.52 20.72 9.19
N SER A 4 8.06 21.91 9.57
CA SER A 4 7.33 22.10 10.83
C SER A 4 5.88 21.64 10.68
N PHE A 5 5.67 20.33 10.77
CA PHE A 5 4.32 19.78 10.91
C PHE A 5 3.76 20.07 12.30
N ARG A 6 2.47 20.41 12.39
CA ARG A 6 1.78 20.55 13.69
C ARG A 6 1.60 19.21 14.40
N HIS A 7 1.65 18.12 13.64
CA HIS A 7 1.52 16.77 14.15
C HIS A 7 2.88 16.33 14.75
N MET A 8 2.89 16.13 16.06
CA MET A 8 4.10 16.06 16.87
C MET A 8 4.79 14.70 16.87
N GLU A 9 4.16 13.65 16.33
CA GLU A 9 4.70 12.28 16.36
C GLU A 9 5.91 12.06 15.43
N GLY A 10 6.25 13.04 14.58
CA GLY A 10 7.46 13.02 13.75
C GLY A 10 7.36 12.24 12.44
N ASN A 11 6.17 11.75 12.08
CA ASN A 11 5.92 10.93 10.88
C ASN A 11 4.84 11.54 9.95
N SER A 12 4.60 12.85 10.01
CA SER A 12 3.54 13.49 9.20
C SER A 12 3.75 13.34 7.70
N ASP A 13 5.00 13.31 7.25
CA ASP A 13 5.32 13.04 5.86
C ASP A 13 4.92 11.60 5.48
N ALA A 14 5.00 10.63 6.39
CA ALA A 14 4.51 9.27 6.19
C ALA A 14 2.98 9.23 5.99
N HIS A 15 2.22 10.00 6.80
CA HIS A 15 0.77 10.13 6.62
C HIS A 15 0.40 10.73 5.25
N ILE A 16 1.12 11.77 4.83
CA ILE A 16 0.91 12.41 3.53
C ILE A 16 1.26 11.44 2.40
N LYS A 17 2.43 10.79 2.44
CA LYS A 17 2.85 9.81 1.44
C LYS A 17 1.86 8.65 1.32
N CYS A 18 1.40 8.10 2.44
CA CYS A 18 0.39 7.04 2.47
C CYS A 18 -0.93 7.48 1.81
N SER A 19 -1.39 8.69 2.11
CA SER A 19 -2.60 9.25 1.49
C SER A 19 -2.45 9.45 -0.02
N LEU A 20 -1.25 9.81 -0.49
CA LEU A 20 -0.96 10.02 -1.91
C LEU A 20 -0.81 8.72 -2.70
N THR A 21 -0.17 7.69 -2.12
CA THR A 21 0.08 6.42 -2.82
C THR A 21 -1.03 5.39 -2.62
N GLY A 22 -1.93 5.61 -1.67
CA GLY A 22 -2.96 4.66 -1.28
C GLY A 22 -2.48 3.66 -0.24
N HIS A 23 -3.43 3.19 0.58
CA HIS A 23 -3.22 2.17 1.63
C HIS A 23 -3.78 0.79 1.24
N SER A 24 -4.47 0.72 0.10
CA SER A 24 -5.07 -0.50 -0.45
C SER A 24 -5.03 -0.45 -1.97
N LEU A 25 -5.20 -1.61 -2.58
CA LEU A 25 -5.29 -1.78 -4.03
C LEU A 25 -6.24 -2.95 -4.32
N GLU A 26 -6.92 -2.86 -5.45
CA GLU A 26 -7.80 -3.92 -5.96
C GLU A 26 -7.19 -4.45 -7.27
N LEU A 27 -7.13 -5.78 -7.40
CA LEU A 27 -6.55 -6.44 -8.56
C LEU A 27 -7.54 -7.46 -9.10
N LEU A 28 -7.64 -7.51 -10.43
CA LEU A 28 -8.39 -8.55 -11.11
C LEU A 28 -7.62 -9.87 -11.06
N ILE A 29 -8.35 -10.96 -10.86
CA ILE A 29 -7.84 -12.33 -10.96
C ILE A 29 -8.54 -13.01 -12.13
N HIS A 30 -7.77 -13.61 -13.03
CA HIS A 30 -8.27 -14.38 -14.16
C HIS A 30 -7.47 -15.67 -14.29
N GLU A 31 -8.18 -16.81 -14.39
CA GLU A 31 -7.57 -18.15 -14.42
C GLU A 31 -6.56 -18.38 -13.29
N GLY A 32 -6.89 -17.96 -12.07
CA GLY A 32 -6.04 -18.10 -10.90
C GLY A 32 -4.79 -17.20 -10.89
N ARG A 33 -4.67 -16.24 -11.81
CA ARG A 33 -3.53 -15.33 -11.92
C ARG A 33 -3.95 -13.87 -11.75
N LEU A 34 -3.12 -13.08 -11.07
CA LEU A 34 -3.28 -11.63 -11.02
C LEU A 34 -3.07 -11.03 -12.41
N MET A 35 -4.01 -10.20 -12.85
CA MET A 35 -3.95 -9.51 -14.13
C MET A 35 -3.09 -8.25 -14.02
N LEU A 36 -1.77 -8.45 -14.02
CA LEU A 36 -0.78 -7.38 -14.07
C LEU A 36 -0.21 -7.25 -15.48
N GLY A 37 0.05 -6.02 -15.92
CA GLY A 37 0.84 -5.77 -17.12
C GLY A 37 2.31 -6.15 -16.95
N THR A 38 3.05 -6.27 -18.05
CA THR A 38 4.46 -6.73 -18.08
C THR A 38 5.38 -6.01 -17.10
N TRP A 39 5.10 -4.74 -16.79
CA TRP A 39 5.93 -3.89 -15.95
C TRP A 39 5.21 -3.45 -14.65
N GLN A 40 4.07 -4.04 -14.34
CA GLN A 40 3.36 -3.75 -13.09
C GLN A 40 3.81 -4.70 -11.99
N GLY A 41 4.12 -4.13 -10.83
CA GLY A 41 4.43 -4.86 -9.61
C GLY A 41 3.59 -4.36 -8.44
N VAL A 42 3.35 -5.24 -7.48
CA VAL A 42 2.69 -4.89 -6.22
C VAL A 42 3.77 -4.65 -5.18
N MET A 43 3.78 -3.46 -4.58
CA MET A 43 4.78 -3.07 -3.59
C MET A 43 4.11 -2.64 -2.28
N PHE A 44 4.71 -3.02 -1.16
CA PHE A 44 4.38 -2.44 0.13
C PHE A 44 5.29 -1.22 0.37
N ALA A 45 4.69 -0.03 0.41
CA ALA A 45 5.42 1.21 0.65
C ALA A 45 5.44 1.55 2.15
N GLU A 46 6.58 1.30 2.81
CA GLU A 46 6.82 1.70 4.20
C GLU A 46 7.34 3.14 4.26
N TYR A 47 6.72 3.96 5.10
CA TYR A 47 7.08 5.38 5.25
C TYR A 47 7.44 5.77 6.69
N ASP A 48 7.25 4.90 7.67
CA ASP A 48 7.46 5.14 9.10
C ASP A 48 8.09 3.90 9.77
N GLY A 49 9.10 3.34 9.13
CA GLY A 49 9.85 2.17 9.58
C GLY A 49 11.07 2.50 10.43
N PRO A 50 11.76 1.47 11.00
CA PRO A 50 11.45 0.04 10.88
C PRO A 50 10.35 -0.38 11.87
N ARG A 51 9.32 -1.09 11.38
CA ARG A 51 8.23 -1.63 12.21
C ARG A 51 7.75 -2.97 11.65
N ASN A 52 7.14 -3.80 12.51
CA ASN A 52 6.42 -4.98 12.06
C ASN A 52 5.05 -4.56 11.49
N ARG A 53 4.82 -4.83 10.22
CA ARG A 53 3.58 -4.47 9.51
C ARG A 53 2.78 -5.72 9.15
N LYS A 54 1.48 -5.52 8.95
CA LYS A 54 0.56 -6.56 8.46
C LYS A 54 -0.05 -6.07 7.16
N VAL A 55 -0.08 -6.95 6.16
CA VAL A 55 -0.84 -6.74 4.92
C VAL A 55 -2.00 -7.71 4.94
N LEU A 56 -3.21 -7.19 4.81
CA LEU A 56 -4.43 -7.99 4.75
C LEU A 56 -4.77 -8.25 3.29
N VAL A 57 -5.15 -9.49 2.97
CA VAL A 57 -5.58 -9.89 1.63
C VAL A 57 -6.94 -10.54 1.75
N GLN A 58 -7.89 -10.07 0.95
CA GLN A 58 -9.19 -10.69 0.80
C GLN A 58 -9.41 -11.00 -0.68
N ILE A 59 -9.85 -12.22 -0.95
CA ILE A 59 -10.20 -12.67 -2.30
C ILE A 59 -11.72 -12.84 -2.32
N GLN A 60 -12.36 -12.25 -3.32
CA GLN A 60 -13.80 -12.35 -3.55
C GLN A 60 -14.04 -12.68 -5.03
N GLY A 61 -15.03 -13.52 -5.32
CA GLY A 61 -15.38 -13.93 -6.67
C GLY A 61 -15.85 -15.38 -6.74
N GLU A 62 -16.17 -15.83 -7.95
CA GLU A 62 -16.57 -17.21 -8.24
C GLU A 62 -15.42 -17.96 -8.90
N PHE A 63 -15.25 -19.23 -8.51
CA PHE A 63 -14.35 -20.16 -9.17
C PHE A 63 -15.22 -21.11 -9.99
N ASN A 64 -15.17 -21.00 -11.31
CA ASN A 64 -15.80 -21.95 -12.22
C ASN A 64 -14.73 -22.92 -12.76
#